data_AF-A0A7X9DNV7-F1
#
_entry.id   AF-A0A7X9DNV7-F1
#
_cell.length_a   1.000
_cell.length_b   1.000
_cell.length_c   1.000
_cell.angle_alpha   90.00
_cell.angle_beta   90.00
_cell.angle_gamma   90.00
#
_symmetry.space_group_name_H-M   'P 1'
#
loop_
_entity.id
_entity.type
_entity.pdbx_description
1 polymer ?
#
loop_
_entity_poly.entity_id
_entity_poly.type
_entity_poly.pdbx_seq_one_letter_code
_entity_poly.pdbx_strand_id
1 'polypeptide(L)'
;MKRTNACNFLVLFLLLFSSKFTAAQKTDSTERVREFGGNISVTNNGISFIPSFSLEKPALITEFSMVHRLYFEPQLRFALE
;
A
#
# COMPACT_ATOMS: atom_id res chain seq x y z
N MET A 1 -29.29 -35.66 -36.04
CA MET A 1 -29.23 -35.31 -34.60
C MET A 1 -27.85 -34.87 -34.08
N LYS A 2 -26.75 -34.88 -34.87
CA LYS A 2 -25.41 -34.42 -34.39
C LYS A 2 -25.13 -32.92 -34.58
N ARG A 3 -25.73 -32.27 -35.58
CA ARG A 3 -25.50 -30.85 -35.90
C ARG A 3 -26.05 -29.87 -34.85
N THR A 4 -27.19 -30.19 -34.23
CA THR A 4 -27.82 -29.37 -33.19
C THR A 4 -26.95 -29.26 -31.93
N ASN A 5 -26.29 -30.37 -31.53
CA ASN A 5 -25.46 -30.42 -30.34
C ASN A 5 -24.18 -29.57 -30.48
N ALA A 6 -23.59 -29.54 -31.68
CA ALA A 6 -22.43 -28.71 -31.98
C ALA A 6 -22.75 -27.21 -31.94
N CYS A 7 -23.93 -26.82 -32.47
CA CYS A 7 -24.41 -25.45 -32.41
C CYS A 7 -24.66 -25.00 -30.96
N ASN A 8 -25.27 -25.86 -30.14
CA ASN A 8 -25.50 -25.57 -28.72
C ASN A 8 -24.18 -25.41 -27.93
N PHE A 9 -23.17 -26.23 -28.24
CA PHE A 9 -21.84 -26.13 -27.63
C PHE A 9 -21.14 -24.81 -28.00
N LEU A 10 -21.30 -24.36 -29.25
CA LEU A 10 -20.73 -23.11 -29.75
C LEU A 10 -21.40 -21.89 -29.08
N VAL A 11 -22.72 -21.94 -28.89
CA VAL A 11 -23.46 -20.90 -28.17
C VAL A 11 -23.01 -20.83 -26.70
N LEU A 12 -22.85 -21.98 -26.03
CA LEU A 12 -22.36 -22.04 -24.66
C LEU A 12 -20.94 -21.46 -24.55
N PHE A 13 -20.07 -21.79 -25.51
CA PHE A 13 -18.73 -21.23 -25.58
C PHE A 13 -18.78 -19.70 -25.71
N LEU A 14 -19.57 -19.14 -26.63
CA LEU A 14 -19.69 -17.68 -26.80
C LEU A 14 -20.22 -16.97 -25.54
N LEU A 15 -21.14 -17.59 -24.79
CA LEU A 15 -21.67 -17.03 -23.55
C LEU A 15 -20.63 -16.98 -22.41
N LEU A 16 -19.66 -17.90 -22.37
CA LEU A 16 -18.62 -17.90 -21.35
C LEU A 16 -17.58 -16.77 -21.56
N PHE A 17 -17.35 -16.37 -22.81
CA PHE A 17 -16.38 -15.32 -23.16
C PHE A 17 -16.94 -13.89 -23.08
N SER A 18 -18.26 -13.70 -23.02
CA SER A 18 -18.88 -12.36 -22.97
C SER A 18 -18.70 -11.65 -21.62
N SER A 19 -18.42 -12.40 -20.54
CA SER A 19 -18.23 -11.87 -19.17
C SER A 19 -17.06 -10.89 -19.01
N LYS A 20 -16.09 -10.89 -19.93
CA LYS A 20 -14.90 -10.02 -19.83
C LYS A 20 -15.11 -8.60 -20.36
N PHE A 21 -16.21 -8.33 -21.06
CA PHE A 21 -16.44 -7.05 -21.73
C PHE A 21 -17.36 -6.09 -20.97
N THR A 22 -17.87 -6.48 -19.81
CA THR A 22 -18.77 -5.62 -19.02
C THR A 22 -17.99 -4.75 -18.03
N ALA A 23 -17.52 -3.59 -18.48
CA ALA A 23 -17.03 -2.52 -17.61
C ALA A 23 -18.20 -1.58 -17.23
N ALA A 24 -19.14 -2.08 -16.42
CA ALA A 24 -20.34 -1.32 -16.03
C ALA A 24 -20.11 -0.31 -14.89
N GLN A 25 -18.97 -0.38 -14.21
CA GLN A 25 -18.65 0.47 -13.07
C GLN A 25 -17.72 1.61 -13.49
N LYS A 26 -18.13 2.85 -13.19
CA LYS A 26 -17.22 4.01 -13.25
C LYS A 26 -16.21 3.90 -12.11
N THR A 27 -14.96 4.24 -12.38
CA THR A 27 -13.95 4.45 -11.34
C THR A 27 -14.47 5.49 -10.35
N ASP A 28 -14.52 5.12 -9.08
CA ASP A 28 -14.93 5.99 -7.98
C ASP A 28 -14.05 7.26 -7.96
N SER A 29 -14.70 8.43 -8.01
CA SER A 29 -14.03 9.74 -8.02
C SER A 29 -13.73 10.27 -6.63
N THR A 30 -14.03 9.51 -5.56
CA THR A 30 -13.65 9.87 -4.20
C THR A 30 -12.13 10.03 -4.16
N GLU A 31 -11.68 11.27 -4.03
CA GLU A 31 -10.27 11.60 -3.95
C GLU A 31 -9.70 10.95 -2.69
N ARG A 32 -8.98 9.86 -2.85
CA ARG A 32 -8.31 9.20 -1.73
C ARG A 32 -7.18 10.12 -1.29
N VAL A 33 -7.38 10.76 -0.14
CA VAL A 33 -6.33 11.51 0.57
C VAL A 33 -5.09 10.62 0.63
N ARG A 34 -4.02 11.14 0.04
CA ARG A 34 -2.71 10.51 -0.06
C ARG A 34 -1.75 11.52 0.53
N GLU A 35 -1.48 11.38 1.82
CA GLU A 35 -0.58 12.26 2.52
C GLU A 35 0.71 11.51 2.84
N PHE A 36 1.83 12.13 2.52
CA PHE A 36 3.15 11.70 2.92
C PHE A 36 3.83 12.86 3.64
N GLY A 37 4.23 12.61 4.88
CA GLY A 37 4.92 13.57 5.72
C GLY A 37 6.19 12.96 6.29
N GLY A 38 7.10 13.82 6.74
CA GLY A 38 8.25 13.38 7.51
C GLY A 38 8.92 14.51 8.27
N ASN A 39 9.58 14.16 9.36
CA ASN A 39 10.38 15.05 10.18
C ASN A 39 11.79 14.46 10.33
N ILE A 40 12.79 15.34 10.35
CA ILE A 40 14.18 14.97 10.59
C ILE A 40 14.70 15.87 11.70
N SER A 41 15.24 15.27 12.75
CA SER A 41 15.82 16.00 13.88
C SER A 41 17.15 15.40 14.31
N VAL A 42 18.04 16.26 14.80
CA VAL A 42 19.32 15.87 15.38
C VAL A 42 19.30 16.25 16.86
N THR A 43 19.67 15.31 17.71
CA THR A 43 19.75 15.52 19.17
C THR A 43 21.12 15.10 19.68
N ASN A 44 21.67 15.86 20.64
CA ASN A 44 22.89 15.48 21.35
C ASN A 44 22.64 14.47 22.48
N ASN A 45 21.38 14.22 22.83
CA ASN A 45 20.96 13.28 23.88
C ASN A 45 20.10 12.18 23.26
N GLY A 46 20.70 11.34 22.42
CA GLY A 46 19.97 10.24 21.79
C GLY A 46 19.44 9.23 22.81
N ILE A 47 18.19 8.80 22.65
CA ILE A 47 17.56 7.74 23.45
C ILE A 47 17.36 6.54 22.54
N SER A 48 17.81 5.35 22.96
CA SER A 48 17.57 4.11 22.22
C SER A 48 16.18 3.55 22.48
N PHE A 49 15.71 2.72 21.54
CA PHE A 49 14.46 1.99 21.67
C PHE A 49 14.52 0.90 22.76
N ILE A 50 15.73 0.40 23.06
CA ILE A 50 15.95 -0.53 24.17
C ILE A 50 16.14 0.32 25.45
N PRO A 51 15.32 0.12 26.49
CA PRO A 51 15.29 1.00 27.67
C PRO A 51 16.60 1.03 28.48
N SER A 52 17.53 0.10 28.24
CA SER A 52 18.86 0.07 28.86
C SER A 52 19.93 0.85 28.09
N PHE A 53 19.61 1.47 26.95
CA PHE A 53 20.58 2.19 26.12
C PHE A 53 20.18 3.67 25.99
N SER A 54 20.88 4.53 26.72
CA SER A 54 21.05 5.90 26.26
C SER A 54 22.12 5.88 25.18
N LEU A 55 21.94 6.63 24.08
CA LEU A 55 23.02 6.76 23.11
C LEU A 55 24.16 7.60 23.70
N GLU A 56 23.87 8.47 24.70
CA GLU A 56 24.80 9.45 25.31
C GLU A 56 25.67 10.21 24.29
N LYS A 57 25.20 10.21 23.04
CA LYS A 57 25.93 10.61 21.85
C LYS A 57 24.93 11.24 20.88
N PRO A 58 25.41 12.07 19.93
CA PRO A 58 24.57 12.63 18.90
C PRO A 58 23.77 11.55 18.18
N ALA A 59 22.52 11.85 17.84
CA ALA A 59 21.62 10.92 17.18
C ALA A 59 20.76 11.64 16.15
N LEU A 60 20.53 10.97 15.02
CA LEU A 60 19.59 11.38 14.00
C LEU A 60 18.28 10.63 14.21
N ILE A 61 17.19 11.37 14.30
CA ILE A 61 15.83 10.83 14.40
C ILE A 61 15.09 11.21 13.12
N THR A 62 14.55 10.22 12.43
CA THR A 62 13.71 10.43 11.25
C THR A 62 12.33 9.83 11.50
N GLU A 63 11.30 10.64 11.33
CA GLU A 63 9.90 10.25 11.44
C GLU A 63 9.28 10.36 10.05
N PHE A 64 8.54 9.35 9.63
CA PHE A 64 7.76 9.40 8.40
C PHE A 64 6.30 9.13 8.73
N SER A 65 5.38 9.67 7.94
CA SER A 65 3.94 9.40 8.04
C SER A 65 3.40 9.16 6.64
N MET A 66 2.72 8.02 6.45
CA MET A 66 2.05 7.65 5.22
C MET A 66 0.57 7.40 5.52
N VAL A 67 -0.30 8.22 4.95
CA VAL A 67 -1.76 8.09 5.08
C VAL A 67 -2.35 7.74 3.71
N HIS A 68 -2.73 6.46 3.56
CA HIS A 68 -3.52 5.98 2.44
C HIS A 68 -4.41 4.81 2.90
N ARG A 69 -4.46 3.70 2.14
CA ARG A 69 -5.13 2.45 2.53
C ARG A 69 -4.47 1.79 3.75
N LEU A 70 -3.17 2.03 3.95
CA LEU A 70 -2.42 1.64 5.13
C LEU A 70 -1.94 2.92 5.82
N TYR A 71 -2.07 2.96 7.14
CA TYR A 71 -1.51 3.99 7.99
C TYR A 71 -0.19 3.48 8.55
N PHE A 72 0.90 4.19 8.29
CA PHE A 72 2.22 3.75 8.72
C PHE A 72 3.07 4.96 9.12
N GLU A 73 3.57 4.92 10.36
CA GLU A 73 4.38 5.98 10.95
C GLU A 73 5.69 5.44 11.53
N PRO A 74 6.67 5.08 10.68
CA PRO A 74 7.94 4.59 11.18
C PRO A 74 8.76 5.73 11.78
N GLN A 75 9.36 5.45 12.93
CA GLN A 75 10.42 6.26 13.51
C GLN A 75 11.72 5.46 13.46
N LEU A 76 12.73 6.01 12.79
CA LEU A 76 14.08 5.45 12.74
C LEU A 76 15.01 6.34 13.56
N ARG A 77 15.92 5.71 14.29
CA ARG A 77 16.89 6.36 15.16
C ARG A 77 18.27 5.82 14.83
N PHE A 78 19.19 6.71 14.52
CA PHE A 78 20.57 6.38 14.18
C PHE A 78 21.51 7.05 15.17
N ALA A 79 22.44 6.27 15.73
CA ALA A 79 23.58 6.81 16.45
C ALA A 79 24.47 7.55 15.44
N LEU A 80 24.82 8.80 15.72
CA LEU A 80 25.85 9.53 15.00
C LEU A 80 27.13 9.37 15.83
N GLU A 81 27.92 8.36 15.48
CA GLU A 81 29.22 8.07 16.11
C GLU A 81 30.36 8.82 15.43
#